data_AF-A0A7C5C325-F1
#
_entry.id   AF-A0A7C5C325-F1
#
_cell.length_a   1.000
_cell.length_b   1.000
_cell.length_c   1.000
_cell.angle_alpha   90.00
_cell.angle_beta   90.00
_cell.angle_gamma   90.00
#
_symmetry.space_group_name_H-M   'P 1'
#
loop_
_entity.id
_entity.type
_entity.pdbx_description
1 polymer ?
#
loop_
_entity_poly.entity_id
_entity_poly.type
_entity_poly.pdbx_seq_one_letter_code
_entity_poly.pdbx_strand_id
1 'polypeptide(L)'
;MVQSMVRKGKKRLKKRFFIPLLFFLPPIVLFFRAPVVVVTDRGFNALYGPQRPLQERFLATLRLFRPVYSVTLSETIPESLVPSAIQRALFSPLLPYYVVFSPVLRETAEVYGRQFPRVPVLIGEVKNRKEDFYRAGRLAAQVPHRPGESVVVLADSGLWEAYKGELVRGLQEKQDFRSPVFIGSFKSPPADLQPSCIIMATPGGNYPNFGDKIPTILFSWIDPQLVPRNVVAIFDDSPWALLVPLVQGLVQKGSISPSSALILLHNGF
;
A
#
# COMPACT_ATOMS: atom_id res chain seq x y z
N MET A 1 2.11 67.21 -20.50
CA MET A 1 3.01 66.27 -19.79
C MET A 1 2.29 65.33 -18.79
N VAL A 2 1.02 65.55 -18.44
CA VAL A 2 0.30 64.78 -17.39
C VAL A 2 -0.24 63.41 -17.84
N GLN A 3 -0.52 63.19 -19.14
CA GLN A 3 -1.05 61.91 -19.64
C GLN A 3 -0.06 60.73 -19.58
N SER A 4 1.25 61.01 -19.47
CA SER A 4 2.31 60.00 -19.36
C SER A 4 2.32 59.28 -18.00
N MET A 5 1.96 59.97 -16.91
CA MET A 5 1.96 59.39 -15.57
C MET A 5 0.77 58.44 -15.31
N VAL A 6 -0.39 58.69 -15.91
CA VAL A 6 -1.60 57.86 -15.71
C VAL A 6 -1.45 56.47 -16.35
N ARG A 7 -0.71 56.34 -17.46
CA ARG A 7 -0.49 55.04 -18.14
C ARG A 7 0.44 54.10 -17.37
N LYS A 8 1.37 54.61 -16.55
CA LYS A 8 2.27 53.76 -15.73
C LYS A 8 1.57 53.17 -14.50
N GLY A 9 0.57 53.86 -13.93
CA GLY A 9 -0.22 53.35 -12.79
C GLY A 9 -1.10 52.14 -13.13
N LYS A 10 -1.81 52.16 -14.27
CA LYS A 10 -2.69 51.06 -14.71
C LYS A 10 -1.95 49.74 -15.00
N LYS A 11 -0.70 49.79 -15.46
CA LYS A 11 0.10 48.57 -15.72
C LYS A 11 0.59 47.88 -14.44
N ARG A 12 0.79 48.61 -13.34
CA ARG A 12 1.21 48.02 -12.05
C ARG A 12 0.06 47.36 -11.30
N LEU A 13 -1.18 47.88 -11.42
CA LEU A 13 -2.36 47.28 -10.78
C LEU A 13 -2.69 45.88 -11.35
N LYS A 14 -2.61 45.70 -12.68
CA LYS A 14 -2.94 44.41 -13.32
C LYS A 14 -2.00 43.26 -12.92
N LYS A 15 -0.72 43.55 -12.63
CA LYS A 15 0.23 42.51 -12.19
C LYS A 15 0.01 42.03 -10.75
N ARG A 16 -0.55 42.86 -9.86
CA ARG A 16 -0.77 42.49 -8.45
C ARG A 16 -1.97 41.56 -8.25
N PHE A 17 -2.98 41.61 -9.12
CA PHE A 17 -4.14 40.70 -9.04
C PHE A 17 -3.93 39.35 -9.74
N PHE A 18 -3.03 39.28 -10.73
CA PHE A 18 -2.81 38.05 -11.49
C PHE A 18 -2.04 36.97 -10.72
N ILE A 19 -1.12 37.37 -9.84
CA ILE A 19 -0.30 36.45 -9.05
C ILE A 19 -1.13 35.60 -8.08
N PRO A 20 -1.99 36.17 -7.21
CA PRO A 20 -2.79 35.35 -6.29
C PRO A 20 -3.75 34.42 -7.04
N LEU A 21 -4.36 34.87 -8.14
CA LEU A 21 -5.27 34.04 -8.94
C LEU A 21 -4.58 32.78 -9.47
N LEU A 22 -3.31 32.89 -9.90
CA LEU A 22 -2.52 31.76 -10.38
C LEU A 22 -2.19 30.74 -9.26
N PHE A 23 -2.13 31.18 -8.00
CA PHE A 23 -1.94 30.29 -6.84
C PHE A 23 -3.24 29.59 -6.40
N PHE A 24 -4.41 30.19 -6.62
CA PHE A 24 -5.70 29.60 -6.24
C PHE A 24 -6.31 28.68 -7.30
N LEU A 25 -5.98 28.86 -8.59
CA LEU A 25 -6.51 28.04 -9.68
C LEU A 25 -6.13 26.54 -9.61
N PRO A 26 -4.85 26.17 -9.38
CA PRO A 26 -4.44 24.76 -9.34
C PRO A 26 -5.19 23.90 -8.32
N PRO A 27 -5.35 24.29 -7.04
CA PRO A 27 -6.10 23.49 -6.08
C PRO A 27 -7.58 23.38 -6.48
N ILE A 28 -8.19 24.44 -6.99
CA ILE A 28 -9.59 24.42 -7.47
C ILE A 28 -9.76 23.40 -8.60
N VAL A 29 -8.84 23.39 -9.58
CA VAL A 29 -8.86 22.42 -10.69
C VAL A 29 -8.69 20.98 -10.19
N LEU A 30 -7.92 20.76 -9.12
CA LEU A 30 -7.81 19.43 -8.49
C LEU A 30 -9.16 18.97 -7.91
N PHE A 31 -9.91 19.85 -7.24
CA PHE A 31 -11.21 19.49 -6.62
C PHE A 31 -12.31 19.12 -7.63
N PHE A 32 -12.23 19.61 -8.86
CA PHE A 32 -13.20 19.27 -9.90
C PHE A 32 -12.93 17.93 -10.60
N ARG A 33 -11.80 17.28 -10.31
CA ARG A 33 -11.49 15.97 -10.90
C ARG A 33 -12.12 14.84 -10.10
N ALA A 34 -12.65 13.85 -10.81
CA ALA A 34 -13.13 12.61 -10.21
C ALA A 34 -12.00 11.98 -9.35
N PRO A 35 -12.29 11.62 -8.09
CA PRO A 35 -11.28 11.23 -7.12
C PRO A 35 -10.87 9.76 -7.26
N VAL A 36 -9.72 9.40 -6.72
CA VAL A 36 -9.33 8.01 -6.50
C VAL A 36 -9.66 7.63 -5.06
N VAL A 37 -10.34 6.50 -4.86
CA VAL A 37 -10.68 6.00 -3.52
C VAL A 37 -9.81 4.80 -3.21
N VAL A 38 -9.18 4.82 -2.04
CA VAL A 38 -8.40 3.70 -1.51
C VAL A 38 -9.18 3.08 -0.35
N VAL A 39 -9.60 1.83 -0.52
CA VAL A 39 -10.36 1.08 0.47
C VAL A 39 -9.42 0.14 1.21
N THR A 40 -9.38 0.32 2.52
CA THR A 40 -8.52 -0.40 3.47
C THR A 40 -9.38 -0.96 4.60
N ASP A 41 -8.84 -1.88 5.38
CA ASP A 41 -9.48 -2.38 6.61
C ASP A 41 -8.95 -1.68 7.87
N ARG A 42 -9.62 -1.88 9.01
CA ARG A 42 -9.17 -1.32 10.30
C ARG A 42 -7.83 -1.87 10.76
N GLY A 43 -7.55 -3.15 10.51
CA GLY A 43 -6.26 -3.76 10.81
C GLY A 43 -5.12 -3.00 10.14
N PHE A 44 -5.30 -2.67 8.85
CA PHE A 44 -4.37 -1.83 8.10
C PHE A 44 -4.13 -0.50 8.82
N ASN A 45 -5.17 0.30 9.10
CA ASN A 45 -4.95 1.60 9.76
C ASN A 45 -4.39 1.51 11.19
N ALA A 46 -4.77 0.48 11.95
CA ALA A 46 -4.30 0.29 13.32
C ALA A 46 -2.80 0.01 13.38
N LEU A 47 -2.26 -0.71 12.39
CA LEU A 47 -0.84 -1.08 12.33
C LEU A 47 0.09 0.09 12.01
N TYR A 48 -0.40 1.13 11.31
CA TYR A 48 0.47 2.13 10.68
C TYR A 48 0.31 3.54 11.23
N GLY A 49 -0.65 3.75 12.15
CA GLY A 49 -0.91 5.05 12.76
C GLY A 49 -1.54 6.07 11.80
N PRO A 50 -2.12 7.16 12.33
CA PRO A 50 -2.94 8.08 11.52
C PRO A 50 -2.14 9.01 10.60
N GLN A 51 -0.83 9.23 10.84
CA GLN A 51 -0.06 10.26 10.15
C GLN A 51 0.46 9.83 8.76
N ARG A 52 0.94 8.60 8.63
CA ARG A 52 1.57 8.12 7.39
C ARG A 52 0.57 7.97 6.23
N PRO A 53 -0.65 7.43 6.42
CA PRO A 53 -1.68 7.44 5.38
C PRO A 53 -2.03 8.85 4.88
N LEU A 54 -1.95 9.87 5.74
CA LEU A 54 -2.19 11.26 5.34
C LEU A 54 -1.09 11.78 4.41
N GLN A 55 0.19 11.52 4.74
CA GLN A 55 1.33 11.92 3.91
C GLN A 55 1.27 11.23 2.54
N GLU A 56 0.98 9.93 2.52
CA GLU A 56 0.94 9.14 1.29
C GLU A 56 -0.26 9.50 0.42
N ARG A 57 -1.40 9.77 1.04
CA ARG A 57 -2.57 10.35 0.36
C ARG A 57 -2.24 11.70 -0.27
N PHE A 58 -1.49 12.55 0.43
CA PHE A 58 -1.07 13.85 -0.08
C PHE A 58 -0.11 13.70 -1.26
N LEU A 59 0.93 12.87 -1.14
CA LEU A 59 1.88 12.58 -2.21
C LEU A 59 1.19 11.95 -3.42
N ALA A 60 0.27 10.99 -3.20
CA ALA A 60 -0.52 10.40 -4.26
C ALA A 60 -1.42 11.43 -4.95
N THR A 61 -2.04 12.34 -4.19
CA THR A 61 -2.86 13.42 -4.73
C THR A 61 -2.04 14.32 -5.66
N LEU A 62 -0.83 14.70 -5.24
CA LEU A 62 0.08 15.50 -6.06
C LEU A 62 0.52 14.76 -7.32
N ARG A 63 0.92 13.48 -7.20
CA ARG A 63 1.44 12.68 -8.32
C ARG A 63 0.36 12.28 -9.33
N LEU A 64 -0.87 12.06 -8.89
CA LEU A 64 -2.01 11.74 -9.75
C LEU A 64 -2.72 12.98 -10.28
N PHE A 65 -2.39 14.15 -9.72
CA PHE A 65 -3.08 15.41 -10.00
C PHE A 65 -4.62 15.27 -9.87
N ARG A 66 -5.04 14.54 -8.83
CA ARG A 66 -6.43 14.18 -8.52
C ARG A 66 -6.61 13.99 -7.02
N PRO A 67 -7.77 14.29 -6.42
CA PRO A 67 -8.02 14.02 -5.01
C PRO A 67 -7.97 12.52 -4.74
N VAL A 68 -7.26 12.13 -3.69
CA VAL A 68 -7.24 10.75 -3.20
C VAL A 68 -7.96 10.70 -1.86
N TYR A 69 -8.95 9.83 -1.73
CA TYR A 69 -9.66 9.56 -0.47
C TYR A 69 -9.29 8.18 0.05
N SER A 70 -9.29 8.03 1.37
CA SER A 70 -9.12 6.74 2.02
C SER A 70 -10.41 6.40 2.76
N VAL A 71 -10.89 5.18 2.53
CA VAL A 71 -12.06 4.60 3.19
C VAL A 71 -11.59 3.40 3.97
N THR A 72 -11.97 3.35 5.24
CA THR A 72 -11.59 2.25 6.13
C THR A 72 -12.83 1.47 6.50
N LEU A 73 -12.89 0.23 6.04
CA LEU A 73 -13.96 -0.69 6.36
C LEU A 73 -13.65 -1.39 7.69
N SER A 74 -14.67 -1.53 8.52
CA SER A 74 -14.62 -2.45 9.65
C SER A 74 -14.87 -3.86 9.13
N GLU A 75 -14.18 -4.85 9.70
CA GLU A 75 -14.34 -6.28 9.39
C GLU A 75 -15.79 -6.76 9.56
N THR A 76 -16.56 -6.06 10.39
CA THR A 76 -17.96 -6.35 10.70
C THR A 76 -18.98 -5.70 9.75
N ILE A 77 -18.55 -4.88 8.78
CA ILE A 77 -19.48 -4.21 7.86
C ILE A 77 -20.01 -5.22 6.86
N PRO A 78 -21.34 -5.42 6.76
CA PRO A 78 -21.94 -6.21 5.70
C PRO A 78 -21.55 -5.69 4.32
N GLU A 79 -21.23 -6.59 3.39
CA GLU A 79 -20.80 -6.24 2.03
C GLU A 79 -21.81 -5.31 1.30
N SER A 80 -23.10 -5.47 1.59
CA SER A 80 -24.18 -4.64 1.05
C SER A 80 -24.07 -3.15 1.41
N LEU A 81 -23.37 -2.81 2.49
CA LEU A 81 -23.18 -1.42 2.96
C LEU A 81 -21.90 -0.78 2.45
N VAL A 82 -20.98 -1.54 1.85
CA VAL A 82 -19.70 -1.03 1.34
C VAL A 82 -19.88 0.07 0.30
N PRO A 83 -20.80 -0.05 -0.69
CA PRO A 83 -21.07 1.04 -1.61
C PRO A 83 -21.45 2.34 -0.94
N SER A 84 -22.36 2.26 0.05
CA SER A 84 -22.83 3.43 0.78
C SER A 84 -21.71 4.04 1.63
N ALA A 85 -20.81 3.21 2.19
CA ALA A 85 -19.65 3.70 2.92
C ALA A 85 -18.69 4.47 2.00
N ILE A 86 -18.38 3.91 0.81
CA ILE A 86 -17.54 4.57 -0.19
C ILE A 86 -18.19 5.87 -0.65
N GLN A 87 -19.48 5.86 -0.97
CA GLN A 87 -20.20 7.04 -1.46
C GLN A 87 -20.33 8.13 -0.39
N ARG A 88 -20.51 7.77 0.90
CA ARG A 88 -20.52 8.75 2.00
C ARG A 88 -19.15 9.40 2.23
N ALA A 89 -18.08 8.64 2.04
CA ALA A 89 -16.72 9.17 2.17
C ALA A 89 -16.34 10.11 1.01
N LEU A 90 -16.95 9.91 -0.15
CA LEU A 90 -16.87 10.84 -1.26
C LEU A 90 -17.75 12.05 -0.94
N PHE A 91 -17.17 13.15 -0.46
CA PHE A 91 -17.85 14.45 -0.33
C PHE A 91 -18.19 15.09 -1.70
N SER A 92 -18.46 14.27 -2.72
CA SER A 92 -18.66 14.67 -4.10
C SER A 92 -19.78 13.82 -4.73
N PRO A 93 -20.70 14.43 -5.50
CA PRO A 93 -21.69 13.68 -6.26
C PRO A 93 -21.08 12.90 -7.45
N LEU A 94 -19.80 13.11 -7.75
CA LEU A 94 -19.12 12.45 -8.86
C LEU A 94 -18.74 11.01 -8.48
N LEU A 95 -18.91 10.11 -9.45
CA LEU A 95 -18.36 8.76 -9.34
C LEU A 95 -16.83 8.83 -9.22
N PRO A 96 -16.22 7.93 -8.42
CA PRO A 96 -14.78 7.87 -8.33
C PRO A 96 -14.18 7.47 -9.68
N TYR A 97 -13.00 8.02 -9.96
CA TYR A 97 -12.21 7.71 -11.14
C TYR A 97 -11.65 6.28 -11.08
N TYR A 98 -11.23 5.85 -9.89
CA TYR A 98 -10.82 4.48 -9.56
C TYR A 98 -11.17 4.17 -8.11
N VAL A 99 -11.44 2.91 -7.83
CA VAL A 99 -11.49 2.39 -6.45
C VAL A 99 -10.44 1.30 -6.31
N VAL A 100 -9.52 1.48 -5.37
CA VAL A 100 -8.41 0.58 -5.11
C VAL A 100 -8.64 -0.11 -3.78
N PHE A 101 -8.81 -1.42 -3.80
CA PHE A 101 -8.99 -2.25 -2.61
C PHE A 101 -7.67 -2.86 -2.17
N SER A 102 -7.47 -2.94 -0.87
CA SER A 102 -6.46 -3.82 -0.27
C SER A 102 -6.68 -5.27 -0.73
N PRO A 103 -5.63 -6.08 -0.94
CA PRO A 103 -5.76 -7.50 -1.32
C PRO A 103 -6.67 -8.31 -0.42
N VAL A 104 -6.71 -8.01 0.88
CA VAL A 104 -7.56 -8.70 1.86
C VAL A 104 -9.05 -8.46 1.63
N LEU A 105 -9.41 -7.43 0.86
CA LEU A 105 -10.79 -7.07 0.51
C LEU A 105 -11.14 -7.50 -0.93
N ARG A 106 -10.51 -8.55 -1.46
CA ARG A 106 -10.72 -9.04 -2.83
C ARG A 106 -12.20 -9.33 -3.12
N GLU A 107 -12.86 -10.11 -2.27
CA GLU A 107 -14.27 -10.48 -2.44
C GLU A 107 -15.17 -9.23 -2.45
N THR A 108 -14.91 -8.30 -1.52
CA THR A 108 -15.60 -7.01 -1.48
C THR A 108 -15.39 -6.18 -2.74
N ALA A 109 -14.17 -6.17 -3.29
CA ALA A 109 -13.85 -5.48 -4.53
C ALA A 109 -14.65 -6.05 -5.71
N GLU A 110 -14.80 -7.38 -5.77
CA GLU A 110 -15.59 -8.08 -6.80
C GLU A 110 -17.08 -7.78 -6.69
N VAL A 111 -17.63 -7.76 -5.47
CA VAL A 111 -19.03 -7.35 -5.23
C VAL A 111 -19.25 -5.90 -5.66
N TYR A 112 -18.36 -4.99 -5.27
CA TYR A 112 -18.45 -3.58 -5.63
C TYR A 112 -18.35 -3.37 -7.15
N GLY A 113 -17.41 -4.04 -7.82
CA GLY A 113 -17.26 -3.96 -9.28
C GLY A 113 -18.48 -4.43 -10.06
N ARG A 114 -19.17 -5.48 -9.57
CA ARG A 114 -20.45 -5.94 -10.15
C ARG A 114 -21.57 -4.90 -10.00
N GLN A 115 -21.62 -4.20 -8.87
CA GLN A 115 -22.65 -3.18 -8.60
C GLN A 115 -22.38 -1.85 -9.31
N PHE A 116 -21.11 -1.49 -9.52
CA PHE A 116 -20.69 -0.24 -10.17
C PHE A 116 -19.83 -0.52 -11.40
N PRO A 117 -20.40 -1.12 -12.47
CA PRO A 117 -19.63 -1.58 -13.63
C PRO A 117 -18.98 -0.46 -14.44
N ARG A 118 -19.29 0.81 -14.15
CA ARG A 118 -18.68 2.01 -14.75
C ARG A 118 -17.49 2.55 -13.96
N VAL A 119 -17.26 2.04 -12.76
CA VAL A 119 -16.17 2.44 -11.88
C VAL A 119 -15.10 1.35 -11.95
N PRO A 120 -13.91 1.65 -12.47
CA PRO A 120 -12.86 0.64 -12.53
C PRO A 120 -12.38 0.31 -11.11
N VAL A 121 -12.36 -0.98 -10.80
CA VAL A 121 -11.93 -1.52 -9.51
C VAL A 121 -10.57 -2.16 -9.66
N LEU A 122 -9.63 -1.72 -8.82
CA LEU A 122 -8.28 -2.24 -8.75
C LEU A 122 -8.11 -2.97 -7.42
N ILE A 123 -7.43 -4.10 -7.45
CA ILE A 123 -6.95 -4.77 -6.24
C ILE A 123 -5.44 -4.53 -6.18
N GLY A 124 -4.99 -3.85 -5.13
CA GLY A 124 -3.60 -3.44 -4.97
C GLY A 124 -2.70 -4.62 -4.63
N GLU A 125 -2.36 -5.46 -5.61
CA GLU A 125 -1.39 -6.54 -5.39
C GLU A 125 0.00 -5.99 -5.13
N VAL A 126 0.66 -6.50 -4.09
CA VAL A 126 2.03 -6.09 -3.72
C VAL A 126 2.98 -6.40 -4.87
N LYS A 127 3.48 -5.37 -5.55
CA LYS A 127 4.44 -5.48 -6.64
C LYS A 127 5.64 -6.24 -6.12
N ASN A 128 6.12 -7.19 -6.92
CA ASN A 128 7.35 -7.93 -6.67
C ASN A 128 7.35 -8.79 -5.41
N ARG A 129 6.18 -9.19 -4.87
CA ARG A 129 6.12 -10.05 -3.69
C ARG A 129 6.98 -11.32 -3.82
N LYS A 130 6.98 -11.96 -5.00
CA LYS A 130 7.91 -13.07 -5.32
C LYS A 130 9.38 -12.70 -5.08
N GLU A 131 9.81 -11.57 -5.63
CA GLU A 131 11.17 -11.05 -5.52
C GLU A 131 11.50 -10.53 -4.12
N ASP A 132 10.53 -9.99 -3.37
CA ASP A 132 10.71 -9.63 -1.96
C ASP A 132 10.89 -10.87 -1.09
N PHE A 133 10.10 -11.93 -1.31
CA PHE A 133 10.28 -13.23 -0.62
C PHE A 133 11.63 -13.87 -0.95
N TYR A 134 12.05 -13.82 -2.21
CA TYR A 134 13.38 -14.25 -2.63
C TYR A 134 14.50 -13.45 -1.94
N ARG A 135 14.41 -12.12 -1.94
CA ARG A 135 15.38 -11.24 -1.24
C ARG A 135 15.37 -11.47 0.27
N ALA A 136 14.21 -11.67 0.88
CA ALA A 136 14.09 -12.02 2.29
C ALA A 136 14.81 -13.33 2.60
N GLY A 137 14.65 -14.36 1.76
CA GLY A 137 15.40 -15.61 1.87
C GLY A 137 16.91 -15.39 1.79
N ARG A 138 17.40 -14.59 0.83
CA ARG A 138 18.83 -14.27 0.70
C ARG A 138 19.40 -13.49 1.88
N LEU A 139 18.61 -12.61 2.49
CA LEU A 139 19.01 -11.87 3.68
C LEU A 139 19.05 -12.78 4.90
N ALA A 140 18.05 -13.64 5.09
CA ALA A 140 18.02 -14.62 6.18
C ALA A 140 19.19 -15.62 6.08
N ALA A 141 19.61 -15.97 4.86
CA ALA A 141 20.78 -16.82 4.63
C ALA A 141 22.12 -16.18 5.03
N GLN A 142 22.18 -14.85 5.19
CA GLN A 142 23.38 -14.13 5.62
C GLN A 142 23.48 -13.97 7.14
N VAL A 143 22.39 -14.19 7.86
CA VAL A 143 22.41 -14.24 9.33
C VAL A 143 23.24 -15.45 9.76
N PRO A 144 24.07 -15.40 10.81
CA PRO A 144 24.77 -16.58 11.32
C PRO A 144 23.79 -17.60 11.94
N HIS A 145 23.99 -18.90 11.68
CA HIS A 145 23.14 -20.00 12.21
C HIS A 145 23.97 -20.94 13.05
N ARG A 146 23.46 -21.33 14.22
CA ARG A 146 24.02 -22.42 15.04
C ARG A 146 23.34 -23.75 14.71
N PRO A 147 24.00 -24.89 14.98
CA PRO A 147 23.36 -26.19 14.84
C PRO A 147 22.06 -26.27 15.65
N GLY A 148 20.95 -26.62 15.00
CA GLY A 148 19.63 -26.71 15.62
C GLY A 148 18.74 -25.47 15.45
N GLU A 149 19.31 -24.34 15.02
CA GLU A 149 18.52 -23.14 14.72
C GLU A 149 17.85 -23.25 13.34
N SER A 150 16.79 -22.46 13.13
CA SER A 150 16.06 -22.44 11.85
C SER A 150 15.52 -21.04 11.54
N VAL A 151 15.36 -20.76 10.25
CA VAL A 151 14.61 -19.58 9.79
C VAL A 151 13.13 -19.83 10.01
N VAL A 152 12.48 -18.94 10.75
CA VAL A 152 11.07 -19.03 11.10
C VAL A 152 10.29 -18.04 10.27
N VAL A 153 9.26 -18.52 9.57
CA VAL A 153 8.39 -17.68 8.74
C VAL A 153 7.02 -17.61 9.38
N LEU A 154 6.64 -16.41 9.80
CA LEU A 154 5.31 -16.10 10.30
C LEU A 154 4.51 -15.44 9.18
N ALA A 155 3.53 -16.16 8.65
CA ALA A 155 2.73 -15.68 7.52
C ALA A 155 1.35 -16.35 7.53
N ASP A 156 0.37 -15.70 6.92
CA ASP A 156 -0.90 -16.36 6.62
C ASP A 156 -0.67 -17.56 5.69
N SER A 157 -1.38 -18.67 5.94
CA SER A 157 -1.37 -19.88 5.11
C SER A 157 -1.49 -19.61 3.61
N GLY A 158 -2.42 -18.74 3.20
CA GLY A 158 -2.60 -18.44 1.78
C GLY A 158 -1.40 -17.70 1.18
N LEU A 159 -0.71 -16.91 2.01
CA LEU A 159 0.38 -16.05 1.58
C LEU A 159 1.69 -16.84 1.46
N TRP A 160 2.06 -17.67 2.45
CA TRP A 160 3.31 -18.41 2.33
C TRP A 160 3.23 -19.57 1.33
N GLU A 161 2.09 -20.23 1.13
CA GLU A 161 1.96 -21.27 0.09
C GLU A 161 2.25 -20.70 -1.31
N ALA A 162 1.81 -19.46 -1.57
CA ALA A 162 2.03 -18.80 -2.86
C ALA A 162 3.50 -18.40 -3.12
N TYR A 163 4.30 -18.15 -2.07
CA TYR A 163 5.64 -17.57 -2.19
C TYR A 163 6.77 -18.39 -1.55
N LYS A 164 6.46 -19.56 -0.96
CA LYS A 164 7.43 -20.46 -0.31
C LYS A 164 8.59 -20.84 -1.23
N GLY A 165 8.31 -21.14 -2.50
CA GLY A 165 9.34 -21.51 -3.47
C GLY A 165 10.40 -20.43 -3.66
N GLU A 166 9.99 -19.17 -3.75
CA GLU A 166 10.91 -18.04 -3.94
C GLU A 166 11.76 -17.79 -2.69
N LEU A 167 11.16 -17.90 -1.50
CA LEU A 167 11.88 -17.78 -0.23
C LEU A 167 12.90 -18.90 -0.04
N VAL A 168 12.51 -20.16 -0.30
CA VAL A 168 13.42 -21.31 -0.22
C VAL A 168 14.55 -21.19 -1.22
N ARG A 169 14.26 -20.74 -2.46
CA ARG A 169 15.28 -20.45 -3.48
C ARG A 169 16.30 -19.41 -2.97
N GLY A 170 15.82 -18.35 -2.31
CA GLY A 170 16.69 -17.33 -1.73
C GLY A 170 17.57 -17.85 -0.60
N LEU A 171 17.05 -18.76 0.24
CA LEU A 171 17.81 -19.38 1.33
C LEU A 171 18.92 -20.30 0.82
N GLN A 172 18.64 -21.09 -0.22
CA GLN A 172 19.54 -22.11 -0.75
C GLN A 172 20.69 -21.57 -1.62
N GLU A 173 20.63 -20.30 -2.03
CA GLU A 173 21.65 -19.73 -2.94
C GLU A 173 23.04 -19.61 -2.30
N LYS A 174 23.12 -19.54 -0.97
CA LYS A 174 24.37 -19.22 -0.25
C LYS A 174 24.94 -20.41 0.52
N GLN A 175 24.11 -21.31 1.04
CA GLN A 175 24.51 -22.42 1.92
C GLN A 175 23.49 -23.57 1.86
N ASP A 176 23.90 -24.76 2.31
CA ASP A 176 23.00 -25.90 2.52
C ASP A 176 22.15 -25.64 3.77
N PHE A 177 21.01 -24.95 3.55
CA PHE A 177 20.10 -24.55 4.61
C PHE A 177 19.11 -25.65 4.95
N ARG A 178 18.86 -25.83 6.25
CA ARG A 178 17.67 -26.52 6.70
C ARG A 178 16.42 -25.79 6.19
N SER A 179 15.41 -26.56 5.82
CA SER A 179 14.12 -26.02 5.40
C SER A 179 13.56 -25.05 6.45
N PRO A 180 13.06 -23.87 6.05
CA PRO A 180 12.46 -22.92 6.97
C PRO A 180 11.20 -23.51 7.62
N VAL A 181 10.93 -23.10 8.86
CA VAL A 181 9.74 -23.51 9.62
C VAL A 181 8.65 -22.48 9.41
N PHE A 182 7.55 -22.89 8.76
CA PHE A 182 6.39 -22.03 8.52
C PHE A 182 5.38 -22.18 9.65
N ILE A 183 4.99 -21.06 10.24
CA ILE A 183 3.99 -21.00 11.30
C ILE A 183 2.89 -20.08 10.81
N GLY A 184 1.67 -20.64 10.73
CA GLY A 184 0.49 -19.87 10.37
C GLY A 184 0.22 -18.75 11.39
N SER A 185 -0.38 -17.66 10.91
CA SER A 185 -0.88 -16.58 11.76
C SER A 185 -1.62 -17.13 12.99
N PHE A 186 -1.36 -16.57 14.17
CA PHE A 186 -1.99 -16.91 15.46
C PHE A 186 -1.63 -18.27 16.07
N LYS A 187 -0.71 -19.05 15.48
CA LYS A 187 -0.17 -20.24 16.14
C LYS A 187 1.07 -19.89 16.96
N SER A 188 1.14 -20.41 18.19
CA SER A 188 2.36 -20.34 18.98
C SER A 188 3.45 -21.20 18.34
N PRO A 189 4.70 -20.71 18.28
CA PRO A 189 5.83 -21.54 17.88
C PRO A 189 6.01 -22.73 18.83
N PRO A 190 6.50 -23.88 18.34
CA PRO A 190 6.96 -24.98 19.20
C PRO A 190 7.95 -24.48 20.26
N ALA A 191 7.87 -24.99 21.48
CA ALA A 191 8.68 -24.52 22.61
C ALA A 191 10.18 -24.80 22.44
N ASP A 192 10.52 -25.81 21.65
CA ASP A 192 11.88 -26.23 21.29
C ASP A 192 12.44 -25.50 20.06
N LEU A 193 11.61 -24.68 19.39
CA LEU A 193 12.04 -23.93 18.21
C LEU A 193 13.04 -22.85 18.59
N GLN A 194 14.25 -22.93 18.03
CA GLN A 194 15.28 -21.91 18.17
C GLN A 194 15.39 -21.11 16.86
N PRO A 195 14.85 -19.88 16.80
CA PRO A 195 14.93 -19.08 15.59
C PRO A 195 16.32 -18.46 15.46
N SER A 196 16.95 -18.61 14.30
CA SER A 196 18.14 -17.84 13.93
C SER A 196 17.76 -16.52 13.26
N CYS A 197 16.67 -16.52 12.50
CA CYS A 197 16.10 -15.35 11.85
C CYS A 197 14.57 -15.53 11.79
N ILE A 198 13.84 -14.43 11.97
CA ILE A 198 12.38 -14.42 11.82
C ILE A 198 12.03 -13.62 10.58
N ILE A 199 11.14 -14.15 9.75
CA ILE A 199 10.54 -13.46 8.62
C ILE A 199 9.06 -13.31 8.93
N MET A 200 8.58 -12.08 9.07
CA MET A 200 7.16 -11.81 9.35
C MET A 200 6.48 -11.19 8.15
N ALA A 201 5.49 -11.88 7.62
CA ALA A 201 4.52 -11.37 6.64
C ALA A 201 3.11 -11.45 7.22
N THR A 202 2.97 -10.88 8.42
CA THR A 202 1.71 -10.75 9.15
C THR A 202 1.61 -9.34 9.74
N PRO A 203 0.39 -8.88 10.10
CA PRO A 203 0.19 -7.69 10.91
C PRO A 203 1.18 -7.58 12.07
N GLY A 204 1.92 -6.46 12.15
CA GLY A 204 2.92 -6.20 13.17
C GLY A 204 2.41 -6.24 14.62
N GLY A 205 1.10 -6.10 14.85
CA GLY A 205 0.48 -6.30 16.16
C GLY A 205 0.63 -7.72 16.72
N ASN A 206 0.98 -8.68 15.87
CA ASN A 206 1.26 -10.06 16.26
C ASN A 206 2.77 -10.35 16.41
N TYR A 207 3.61 -9.32 16.58
CA TYR A 207 5.05 -9.49 16.82
C TYR A 207 5.26 -10.34 18.06
N PRO A 208 5.64 -11.64 17.93
CA PRO A 208 5.80 -12.46 19.11
C PRO A 208 7.05 -11.96 19.82
N ASN A 209 7.02 -12.02 21.15
CA ASN A 209 8.17 -11.63 21.95
C ASN A 209 9.25 -12.70 21.86
N PHE A 210 9.88 -12.82 20.69
CA PHE A 210 11.06 -13.66 20.47
C PHE A 210 12.34 -13.02 21.04
N GLY A 211 12.20 -11.89 21.74
CA GLY A 211 13.28 -11.11 22.31
C GLY A 211 13.99 -10.23 21.28
N ASP A 212 14.54 -9.11 21.76
CA ASP A 212 15.22 -8.08 20.97
C ASP A 212 16.56 -8.54 20.34
N LYS A 213 16.85 -9.85 20.35
CA LYS A 213 18.13 -10.42 19.95
C LYS A 213 18.08 -11.15 18.60
N ILE A 214 16.90 -11.57 18.17
CA ILE A 214 16.78 -12.39 16.95
C ILE A 214 16.58 -11.47 15.74
N PRO A 215 17.48 -11.50 14.73
CA PRO A 215 17.32 -10.74 13.51
C PRO A 215 15.95 -11.00 12.87
N THR A 216 15.25 -9.91 12.55
CA THR A 216 13.90 -9.98 12.00
C THR A 216 13.82 -9.25 10.66
N ILE A 217 13.20 -9.90 9.69
CA ILE A 217 12.83 -9.32 8.40
C ILE A 217 11.31 -9.11 8.42
N LEU A 218 10.87 -7.88 8.20
CA LEU A 218 9.45 -7.52 8.23
C LEU A 218 8.93 -7.25 6.83
N PHE A 219 7.82 -7.87 6.47
CA PHE A 219 6.94 -7.40 5.40
C PHE A 219 5.88 -6.55 6.09
N SER A 220 6.13 -5.26 6.08
CA SER A 220 5.32 -4.32 6.83
C SER A 220 5.54 -2.92 6.31
N TRP A 221 4.54 -2.08 6.57
CA TRP A 221 4.61 -0.65 6.35
C TRP A 221 4.76 0.18 7.63
N ILE A 222 5.23 -0.45 8.71
CA ILE A 222 5.58 0.23 9.95
C ILE A 222 6.65 1.30 9.70
N ASP A 223 6.60 2.41 10.46
CA ASP A 223 7.65 3.43 10.43
C ASP A 223 8.98 2.78 10.86
N PRO A 224 10.06 2.87 10.05
CA PRO A 224 11.38 2.35 10.43
C PRO A 224 11.93 2.94 11.74
N GLN A 225 11.40 4.06 12.22
CA GLN A 225 11.77 4.63 13.53
C GLN A 225 11.07 3.93 14.70
N LEU A 226 9.96 3.24 14.43
CA LEU A 226 9.16 2.53 15.43
C LEU A 226 9.46 1.02 15.46
N VAL A 227 10.29 0.51 14.56
CA VAL A 227 10.69 -0.90 14.60
C VAL A 227 11.72 -1.17 15.69
N PRO A 228 11.68 -2.35 16.33
CA PRO A 228 12.73 -2.72 17.27
C PRO A 228 14.08 -2.89 16.54
N ARG A 229 15.19 -2.74 17.30
CA ARG A 229 16.56 -2.71 16.75
C ARG A 229 17.01 -4.00 16.06
N ASN A 230 16.33 -5.12 16.34
CA ASN A 230 16.62 -6.40 15.72
C ASN A 230 16.02 -6.53 14.31
N VAL A 231 15.23 -5.56 13.84
CA VAL A 231 14.73 -5.54 12.47
C VAL A 231 15.86 -5.15 11.51
N VAL A 232 16.28 -6.10 10.68
CA VAL A 232 17.41 -5.93 9.75
C VAL A 232 16.97 -5.50 8.35
N ALA A 233 15.70 -5.76 8.00
CA ALA A 233 15.12 -5.34 6.72
C ALA A 233 13.60 -5.17 6.83
N ILE A 234 13.08 -4.23 6.04
CA ILE A 234 11.64 -3.97 5.90
C ILE A 234 11.31 -4.00 4.40
N PHE A 235 10.39 -4.87 4.02
CA PHE A 235 9.77 -4.93 2.70
C PHE A 235 8.40 -4.25 2.80
N ASP A 236 8.27 -3.09 2.15
CA ASP A 236 7.03 -2.30 2.13
C ASP A 236 5.96 -3.02 1.32
N ASP A 237 4.97 -3.58 2.00
CA ASP A 237 3.84 -4.28 1.40
C ASP A 237 2.56 -3.44 1.35
N SER A 238 2.69 -2.11 1.44
CA SER A 238 1.54 -1.22 1.45
C SER A 238 0.84 -1.11 0.09
N PRO A 239 -0.50 -1.01 0.07
CA PRO A 239 -1.26 -0.66 -1.13
C PRO A 239 -0.94 0.76 -1.62
N TRP A 240 -0.43 1.64 -0.75
CA TRP A 240 -0.07 3.02 -1.09
C TRP A 240 1.19 3.14 -1.94
N ALA A 241 2.19 2.29 -1.68
CA ALA A 241 3.40 2.22 -2.51
C ALA A 241 3.07 1.96 -3.99
N LEU A 242 1.91 1.36 -4.26
CA LEU A 242 1.51 0.89 -5.57
C LEU A 242 0.37 1.69 -6.19
N LEU A 243 -0.35 2.47 -5.38
CA LEU A 243 -1.44 3.31 -5.83
C LEU A 243 -1.06 4.18 -7.03
N VAL A 244 0.05 4.91 -6.93
CA VAL A 244 0.48 5.82 -7.99
C VAL A 244 0.92 5.07 -9.26
N PRO A 245 1.85 4.10 -9.19
CA PRO A 245 2.21 3.29 -10.35
C PRO A 245 1.03 2.59 -11.02
N LEU A 246 0.10 2.02 -10.23
CA LEU A 246 -1.08 1.34 -10.75
C LEU A 246 -1.96 2.32 -11.54
N VAL A 247 -2.34 3.45 -10.93
CA VAL A 247 -3.21 4.44 -11.61
C VAL A 247 -2.51 5.04 -12.82
N GLN A 248 -1.22 5.39 -12.74
CA GLN A 248 -0.49 5.97 -13.87
C GLN A 248 -0.30 4.97 -15.02
N GLY A 249 0.00 3.70 -14.71
CA GLY A 249 0.14 2.65 -15.73
C GLY A 249 -1.14 2.44 -16.52
N LEU A 250 -2.30 2.52 -15.87
CA LEU A 250 -3.60 2.42 -16.55
C LEU A 250 -3.90 3.63 -17.44
N VAL A 251 -3.56 4.83 -16.98
CA VAL A 251 -3.71 6.06 -17.78
C VAL A 251 -2.82 6.02 -19.02
N GLN A 252 -1.58 5.56 -18.88
CA GLN A 252 -0.62 5.49 -20.00
C GLN A 252 -0.98 4.42 -21.03
N LYS A 253 -1.47 3.26 -20.60
CA LYS A 253 -1.79 2.18 -21.54
C LYS A 253 -3.05 2.44 -22.37
N GLY A 254 -3.82 3.50 -22.09
CA GLY A 254 -5.02 3.90 -22.86
C GLY A 254 -6.11 2.83 -22.97
N SER A 255 -6.01 1.73 -22.23
CA SER A 255 -6.63 0.43 -22.57
C SER A 255 -7.64 -0.06 -21.56
N ILE A 256 -8.28 0.84 -20.81
CA ILE A 256 -9.42 0.44 -19.99
C ILE A 256 -10.59 1.36 -20.29
N SER A 257 -11.42 0.90 -21.23
CA SER A 257 -12.81 1.34 -21.26
C SER A 257 -13.41 1.03 -19.88
N PRO A 258 -14.04 2.01 -19.20
CA PRO A 258 -14.61 1.84 -17.86
C PRO A 258 -15.74 0.81 -17.78
N SER A 259 -16.06 0.11 -18.88
CA SER A 259 -16.99 -1.01 -18.91
C SER A 259 -16.32 -2.29 -18.40
N SER A 260 -16.57 -2.62 -17.13
CA SER A 260 -16.67 -4.00 -16.61
C SER A 260 -15.40 -4.77 -16.20
N ALA A 261 -14.20 -4.17 -16.18
CA ALA A 261 -13.00 -4.93 -15.80
C ALA A 261 -12.67 -4.78 -14.30
N LEU A 262 -12.89 -5.84 -13.53
CA LEU A 262 -12.06 -6.09 -12.34
C LEU A 262 -10.64 -6.30 -12.86
N ILE A 263 -9.75 -5.34 -12.62
CA ILE A 263 -8.38 -5.46 -13.14
C ILE A 263 -7.51 -5.98 -12.01
N LEU A 264 -7.30 -7.30 -12.01
CA LEU A 264 -6.21 -7.94 -11.30
C LEU A 264 -4.91 -7.55 -12.01
N LEU A 265 -4.25 -6.51 -11.53
CA LEU A 265 -2.96 -6.09 -12.07
C LEU A 265 -1.85 -6.97 -11.50
N HIS A 266 -1.66 -8.15 -12.09
CA HIS A 266 -0.38 -8.86 -12.01
C HIS A 266 0.64 -8.09 -12.85
N ASN A 267 1.34 -7.14 -12.24
CA ASN A 267 2.42 -6.44 -12.94
C ASN A 267 3.68 -7.31 -12.98
N GLY A 268 3.81 -8.14 -14.01
CA GLY A 268 5.09 -8.64 -14.50
C GLY A 268 5.73 -7.58 -15.39
N PHE A 269 6.62 -6.77 -14.81
CA PHE A 269 7.59 -5.96 -15.53
C PHE A 269 8.98 -6.44 -15.16
#